data_AF-A0A812NHH9-F1
#
_entry.id   AF-A0A812NHH9-F1
#
_cell.length_a   1.000
_cell.length_b   1.000
_cell.length_c   1.000
_cell.angle_alpha   90.00
_cell.angle_beta   90.00
_cell.angle_gamma   90.00
#
_symmetry.space_group_name_H-M   'P 1'
#
loop_
_entity.id
_entity.type
_entity.pdbx_description
1 polymer ?
#
loop_
_entity_poly.entity_id
_entity_poly.type
_entity_poly.pdbx_seq_one_letter_code
_entity_poly.pdbx_strand_id
1 'polypeptide(L)'
;MTEPSKSDLEVLGFYGHGPSSSYREFSNFFESPPFRFRLPEFARIDGWDEVVSCCFSEKAIMLMKAALMNDKASFDKIKACNKPAEAKALGRKVAPFDAAKWNEHVHEVAFEACLQKFASSEELKKKLLDTGDMVIAEATTKDKIWGIGLNVGDPRVQDPARWQGKNILGQALMRTREHLRSKAEASGAFAHDGDGRTSQGVEEPPQKRAKGPQPQPPTAE
;
A
#
# COMPACT_ATOMS: atom_id res chain seq x y z
N MET A 1 -26.76 2.60 -36.77
CA MET A 1 -26.91 2.43 -35.31
C MET A 1 -25.52 2.20 -34.77
N THR A 2 -24.92 3.24 -34.18
CA THR A 2 -23.63 3.16 -33.51
C THR A 2 -23.83 2.35 -32.22
N GLU A 3 -23.23 1.17 -32.15
CA GLU A 3 -23.16 0.43 -30.89
C GLU A 3 -22.46 1.31 -29.83
N PRO A 4 -22.92 1.28 -28.57
CA PRO A 4 -22.23 2.00 -27.52
C PRO A 4 -20.79 1.47 -27.42
N SER A 5 -19.82 2.39 -27.46
CA SER A 5 -18.41 2.11 -27.18
C SER A 5 -18.31 1.26 -25.92
N LYS A 6 -17.79 0.03 -26.06
CA LYS A 6 -17.26 -0.70 -24.92
C LYS A 6 -16.30 0.27 -24.25
N SER A 7 -16.51 0.53 -22.97
CA SER A 7 -15.49 1.20 -22.17
C SER A 7 -14.18 0.45 -22.42
N ASP A 8 -13.20 1.10 -23.04
CA ASP A 8 -11.86 0.55 -23.24
C ASP A 8 -11.15 0.52 -21.88
N LEU A 9 -11.70 -0.25 -20.93
CA LEU A 9 -11.08 -0.52 -19.64
C LEU A 9 -9.88 -1.42 -19.92
N GLU A 10 -8.72 -0.81 -20.03
CA GLU A 10 -7.46 -1.53 -20.16
C GLU A 10 -7.21 -2.34 -18.87
N VAL A 11 -7.03 -3.65 -19.02
CA VAL A 11 -6.76 -4.55 -17.89
C VAL A 11 -5.26 -4.83 -17.80
N LEU A 12 -4.67 -4.49 -16.66
CA LEU A 12 -3.35 -4.93 -16.26
C LEU A 12 -3.46 -6.29 -15.55
N GLY A 13 -3.25 -7.36 -16.31
CA GLY A 13 -3.09 -8.70 -15.78
C GLY A 13 -1.68 -8.93 -15.25
N PHE A 14 -1.55 -9.40 -14.00
CA PHE A 14 -0.25 -9.79 -13.43
C PHE A 14 -0.32 -11.15 -12.74
N TYR A 15 0.81 -11.85 -12.69
CA TYR A 15 0.94 -13.07 -11.89
C TYR A 15 2.41 -13.39 -11.58
N GLY A 16 2.63 -13.91 -10.37
CA GLY A 16 3.94 -14.31 -9.88
C GLY A 16 4.65 -13.19 -9.13
N HIS A 17 5.69 -13.59 -8.41
CA HIS A 17 6.52 -12.70 -7.58
C HIS A 17 8.02 -12.89 -7.85
N GLY A 18 8.38 -13.70 -8.86
CA GLY A 18 9.77 -13.98 -9.23
C GLY A 18 10.41 -12.82 -9.99
N PRO A 19 11.74 -12.80 -10.16
CA PRO A 19 12.44 -11.72 -10.86
C PRO A 19 12.00 -11.48 -12.31
N SER A 20 11.50 -12.51 -12.98
CA SER A 20 10.99 -12.44 -14.36
C SER A 20 9.51 -12.04 -14.46
N SER A 21 8.80 -11.93 -13.34
CA SER A 21 7.38 -11.57 -13.33
C SER A 21 7.22 -10.04 -13.41
N SER A 22 6.60 -9.56 -14.49
CA SER A 22 6.14 -8.17 -14.56
C SER A 22 5.15 -7.88 -13.43
N TYR A 23 5.26 -6.69 -12.83
CA TYR A 23 4.44 -6.26 -11.69
C TYR A 23 4.48 -7.23 -10.50
N ARG A 24 5.62 -7.92 -10.30
CA ARG A 24 5.82 -8.85 -9.17
C ARG A 24 5.45 -8.25 -7.83
N GLU A 25 5.69 -6.94 -7.64
CA GLU A 25 5.41 -6.16 -6.43
C GLU A 25 3.93 -6.20 -6.02
N PHE A 26 3.03 -6.45 -6.96
CA PHE A 26 1.60 -6.48 -6.72
C PHE A 26 1.18 -7.77 -6.01
N SER A 27 1.95 -8.84 -6.16
CA SER A 27 1.71 -10.10 -5.47
C SER A 27 1.83 -9.95 -3.95
N ASN A 28 0.96 -10.62 -3.20
CA ASN A 28 1.08 -10.73 -1.75
C ASN A 28 2.35 -11.47 -1.29
N PHE A 29 2.98 -12.22 -2.20
CA PHE A 29 4.19 -13.00 -1.98
C PHE A 29 5.47 -12.24 -2.32
N PHE A 30 5.39 -11.02 -2.86
CA PHE A 30 6.57 -10.22 -3.11
C PHE A 30 7.24 -9.81 -1.81
N GLU A 31 8.54 -10.08 -1.73
CA GLU A 31 9.38 -9.68 -0.61
C GLU A 31 9.92 -8.26 -0.85
N SER A 32 9.38 -7.30 -0.12
CA SER A 32 9.82 -5.91 -0.06
C SER A 32 10.88 -5.71 1.04
N PRO A 33 11.57 -4.55 1.08
CA PRO A 33 12.20 -4.09 2.31
C PRO A 33 11.20 -4.14 3.49
N PRO A 34 11.68 -4.42 4.71
CA PRO A 34 10.81 -4.45 5.88
C PRO A 34 10.06 -3.14 6.10
N PHE A 35 8.77 -3.23 6.38
CA PHE A 35 7.91 -2.11 6.74
C PHE A 35 7.17 -2.40 8.05
N ARG A 36 6.87 -1.33 8.79
CA ARG A 36 6.08 -1.43 10.03
C ARG A 36 4.61 -1.52 9.65
N PHE A 37 4.04 -2.73 9.75
CA PHE A 37 2.61 -2.93 9.57
C PHE A 37 1.89 -2.71 10.90
N ARG A 38 0.98 -1.74 10.96
CA ARG A 38 0.11 -1.51 12.11
C ARG A 38 -1.22 -2.20 11.86
N LEU A 39 -1.68 -3.03 12.80
CA LEU A 39 -2.99 -3.64 12.69
C LEU A 39 -4.09 -2.56 12.69
N PRO A 40 -5.04 -2.66 11.75
CA PRO A 40 -6.20 -1.79 11.72
C PRO A 40 -7.09 -2.07 12.93
N GLU A 41 -7.91 -1.09 13.30
CA GLU A 41 -8.72 -1.14 14.53
C GLU A 41 -9.59 -2.40 14.64
N PHE A 42 -10.22 -2.83 13.53
CA PHE A 42 -11.06 -4.03 13.49
C PHE A 42 -10.30 -5.34 13.76
N ALA A 43 -8.97 -5.32 13.72
CA ALA A 43 -8.11 -6.47 13.96
C ALA A 43 -7.15 -6.26 15.15
N ARG A 44 -7.27 -5.16 15.91
CA ARG A 44 -6.51 -4.96 17.14
C ARG A 44 -7.16 -5.71 18.30
N ILE A 45 -6.33 -6.30 19.15
CA ILE A 45 -6.74 -6.96 20.40
C ILE A 45 -5.83 -6.45 21.51
N ASP A 46 -6.44 -6.04 22.63
CA ASP A 46 -5.70 -5.55 23.79
C ASP A 46 -4.69 -6.60 24.28
N GLY A 47 -3.46 -6.14 24.56
CA GLY A 47 -2.36 -7.00 25.00
C GLY A 47 -1.65 -7.78 23.89
N TRP A 48 -2.02 -7.60 22.62
CA TRP A 48 -1.28 -8.14 21.47
C TRP A 48 -0.42 -7.05 20.82
N ASP A 49 0.60 -7.45 20.06
CA ASP A 49 1.41 -6.48 19.32
C ASP A 49 0.56 -5.76 18.26
N GLU A 50 0.45 -4.44 18.38
CA GLU A 50 -0.28 -3.63 17.39
C GLU A 50 0.53 -3.36 16.13
N VAL A 51 1.86 -3.40 16.20
CA VAL A 51 2.77 -3.10 15.10
C VAL A 51 3.76 -4.22 14.92
N VAL A 52 3.78 -4.82 13.73
CA VAL A 52 4.64 -5.95 13.38
C VAL A 52 5.46 -5.61 12.14
N SER A 53 6.75 -5.93 12.17
CA SER A 53 7.60 -5.82 10.98
C SER A 53 7.23 -6.88 9.95
N CYS A 54 6.89 -6.44 8.74
CA CYS A 54 6.53 -7.29 7.61
C CYS A 54 7.46 -7.01 6.41
N CYS A 55 7.80 -8.06 5.67
CA CYS A 55 8.50 -7.94 4.38
C CYS A 55 7.64 -8.40 3.21
N PHE A 56 6.39 -8.83 3.42
CA PHE A 56 5.46 -9.24 2.37
C PHE A 56 4.02 -9.16 2.90
N SER A 57 3.05 -8.86 2.02
CA SER A 57 1.65 -8.65 2.43
C SER A 57 0.99 -9.91 2.97
N GLU A 58 1.39 -11.12 2.53
CA GLU A 58 0.83 -12.39 3.05
C GLU A 58 0.98 -12.50 4.58
N LYS A 59 2.08 -11.98 5.17
CA LYS A 59 2.25 -11.95 6.64
C LYS A 59 1.20 -11.08 7.30
N ALA A 60 1.01 -9.86 6.82
CA ALA A 60 0.02 -8.93 7.34
C ALA A 60 -1.40 -9.50 7.23
N ILE A 61 -1.75 -10.10 6.09
CA ILE A 61 -3.05 -10.76 5.88
C ILE A 61 -3.27 -11.88 6.90
N MET A 62 -2.27 -12.74 7.10
CA MET A 62 -2.41 -13.86 8.04
C MET A 62 -2.38 -13.42 9.52
N LEU A 63 -1.68 -12.34 9.87
CA LEU A 63 -1.75 -11.73 11.20
C LEU A 63 -3.16 -11.21 11.50
N MET A 64 -3.75 -10.44 10.58
CA MET A 64 -5.12 -9.96 10.72
C MET A 64 -6.12 -11.12 10.78
N LYS A 65 -5.91 -12.18 9.98
CA LYS A 65 -6.73 -13.39 10.06
C LYS A 65 -6.67 -14.03 11.45
N ALA A 66 -5.49 -14.22 12.01
CA ALA A 66 -5.32 -14.79 13.35
C ALA A 66 -5.96 -13.92 14.43
N ALA A 67 -5.82 -12.60 14.34
CA ALA A 67 -6.45 -11.66 15.25
C ALA A 67 -7.98 -11.69 15.15
N LEU A 68 -8.55 -11.68 13.95
CA LEU A 68 -10.00 -11.80 13.75
C LEU A 68 -10.58 -13.07 14.36
N MET A 69 -9.80 -14.15 14.42
CA MET A 69 -10.17 -15.43 15.02
C MET A 69 -9.79 -15.58 16.49
N ASN A 70 -9.21 -14.54 17.11
CA ASN A 70 -8.69 -14.55 18.47
C ASN A 70 -7.69 -15.71 18.73
N ASP A 71 -6.94 -16.11 17.71
CA ASP A 71 -5.95 -17.19 17.77
C ASP A 71 -4.55 -16.62 18.01
N LYS A 72 -4.23 -16.35 19.28
CA LYS A 72 -2.93 -15.78 19.68
C LYS A 72 -1.76 -16.68 19.31
N ALA A 73 -1.95 -18.00 19.42
CA ALA A 73 -0.89 -18.96 19.15
C ALA A 73 -0.47 -18.94 17.67
N SER A 74 -1.44 -18.86 16.75
CA SER A 74 -1.15 -18.67 15.33
C SER A 74 -0.58 -17.29 15.05
N PHE A 75 -1.12 -16.23 15.68
CA PHE A 75 -0.60 -14.87 15.53
C PHE A 75 0.89 -14.78 15.85
N ASP A 76 1.32 -15.34 16.98
CA ASP A 76 2.74 -15.31 17.39
C ASP A 76 3.64 -16.10 16.44
N LYS A 77 3.18 -17.25 15.94
CA LYS A 77 3.92 -18.04 14.94
C LYS A 77 4.06 -17.28 13.63
N ILE A 78 2.97 -16.66 13.15
CA ILE A 78 2.99 -15.85 11.92
C ILE A 78 3.86 -14.62 12.11
N LYS A 79 3.82 -13.97 13.27
CA LYS A 79 4.69 -12.83 13.61
C LYS A 79 6.18 -13.20 13.47
N ALA A 80 6.56 -14.41 13.87
CA ALA A 80 7.93 -14.91 13.79
C ALA A 80 8.37 -15.38 12.39
N CYS A 81 7.45 -15.57 11.45
CA CYS A 81 7.79 -16.10 10.12
C CYS A 81 8.45 -15.06 9.21
N ASN A 82 9.31 -15.55 8.32
CA ASN A 82 10.09 -14.73 7.39
C ASN A 82 9.92 -15.14 5.92
N LYS A 83 9.01 -16.08 5.62
CA LYS A 83 8.75 -16.56 4.26
C LYS A 83 7.25 -16.51 3.92
N PRO A 84 6.85 -16.03 2.74
CA PRO A 84 5.44 -15.98 2.34
C PRO A 84 4.73 -17.33 2.40
N ALA A 85 5.39 -18.39 1.93
CA ALA A 85 4.83 -19.74 1.93
C ALA A 85 4.58 -20.29 3.36
N GLU A 86 5.46 -19.93 4.31
CA GLU A 86 5.32 -20.31 5.72
C GLU A 86 4.15 -19.55 6.37
N ALA A 87 4.05 -18.23 6.16
CA ALA A 87 2.94 -17.41 6.62
C ALA A 87 1.60 -17.98 6.16
N LYS A 88 1.48 -18.29 4.85
CA LYS A 88 0.28 -18.90 4.27
C LYS A 88 -0.04 -20.26 4.88
N ALA A 89 0.98 -21.09 5.14
CA ALA A 89 0.80 -22.40 5.75
C ALA A 89 0.29 -22.30 7.19
N LEU A 90 0.82 -21.35 7.98
CA LEU A 90 0.35 -21.06 9.34
C LEU A 90 -1.06 -20.47 9.32
N GLY A 91 -1.33 -19.54 8.41
CA GLY A 91 -2.65 -18.92 8.23
C GLY A 91 -3.77 -19.90 7.84
N ARG A 92 -3.43 -21.03 7.20
CA ARG A 92 -4.37 -22.15 6.97
C ARG A 92 -4.72 -22.93 8.22
N LYS A 93 -3.91 -22.82 9.28
CA LYS A 93 -4.09 -23.54 10.56
C LYS A 93 -4.75 -22.67 11.64
N VAL A 94 -5.04 -21.40 11.36
CA VAL A 94 -5.75 -20.50 12.28
C VAL A 94 -7.08 -21.13 12.70
N ALA A 95 -7.30 -21.27 14.01
CA ALA A 95 -8.48 -21.90 14.57
C ALA A 95 -8.89 -21.26 15.92
N PRO A 96 -10.19 -21.16 16.23
CA PRO A 96 -11.33 -21.53 15.39
C PRO A 96 -11.46 -20.62 14.16
N PHE A 97 -11.98 -21.13 13.03
CA PHE A 97 -12.17 -20.32 11.82
C PHE A 97 -13.65 -19.98 11.63
N ASP A 98 -13.98 -18.70 11.70
CA ASP A 98 -15.29 -18.15 11.37
C ASP A 98 -15.29 -17.61 9.93
N ALA A 99 -15.96 -18.34 9.03
CA ALA A 99 -16.05 -17.95 7.63
C ALA A 99 -16.89 -16.70 7.40
N ALA A 100 -17.93 -16.45 8.20
CA ALA A 100 -18.79 -15.28 8.05
C ALA A 100 -18.00 -14.02 8.42
N LYS A 101 -17.34 -14.04 9.59
CA LYS A 101 -16.47 -12.95 10.04
C LYS A 101 -15.31 -12.71 9.06
N TRP A 102 -14.70 -13.77 8.54
CA TRP A 102 -13.65 -13.62 7.53
C TRP A 102 -14.18 -12.95 6.25
N ASN A 103 -15.34 -13.39 5.75
CA ASN A 103 -15.93 -12.83 4.54
C ASN A 103 -16.36 -11.36 4.70
N GLU A 104 -16.75 -10.95 5.91
CA GLU A 104 -17.05 -9.55 6.24
C GLU A 104 -15.80 -8.66 6.14
N HIS A 105 -14.64 -9.15 6.59
CA HIS A 105 -13.42 -8.34 6.70
C HIS A 105 -12.39 -8.54 5.59
N VAL A 106 -12.47 -9.61 4.78
CA VAL A 106 -11.39 -9.99 3.84
C VAL A 106 -11.02 -8.88 2.84
N HIS A 107 -12.00 -8.07 2.43
CA HIS A 107 -11.75 -6.93 1.54
C HIS A 107 -10.98 -5.80 2.25
N GLU A 108 -11.33 -5.46 3.50
CA GLU A 108 -10.58 -4.48 4.30
C GLU A 108 -9.19 -4.98 4.67
N VAL A 109 -9.06 -6.27 4.97
CA VAL A 109 -7.78 -6.94 5.20
C VAL A 109 -6.87 -6.81 3.97
N ALA A 110 -7.40 -7.07 2.77
CA ALA A 110 -6.66 -6.93 1.53
C ALA A 110 -6.22 -5.48 1.29
N PHE A 111 -7.14 -4.52 1.51
CA PHE A 111 -6.89 -3.10 1.38
C PHE A 111 -5.78 -2.63 2.32
N GLU A 112 -5.86 -2.92 3.62
CA GLU A 112 -4.87 -2.50 4.61
C GLU A 112 -3.48 -3.09 4.34
N ALA A 113 -3.43 -4.36 3.93
CA ALA A 113 -2.16 -5.01 3.58
C ALA A 113 -1.52 -4.43 2.31
N CYS A 114 -2.33 -3.99 1.33
CA CYS A 114 -1.83 -3.29 0.15
C CYS A 114 -1.42 -1.86 0.51
N LEU A 115 -2.29 -1.10 1.16
CA LEU A 115 -2.08 0.30 1.50
C LEU A 115 -0.77 0.50 2.26
N GLN A 116 -0.57 -0.25 3.34
CA GLN A 116 0.62 -0.05 4.17
C GLN A 116 1.92 -0.50 3.47
N LYS A 117 1.87 -1.54 2.60
CA LYS A 117 3.01 -1.93 1.77
C LYS A 117 3.35 -0.85 0.73
N PHE A 118 2.36 -0.37 -0.02
CA PHE A 118 2.59 0.59 -1.08
C PHE A 118 2.86 2.00 -0.55
N ALA A 119 2.43 2.33 0.67
CA ALA A 119 2.78 3.58 1.34
C ALA A 119 4.18 3.57 1.97
N SER A 120 4.80 2.41 2.18
CA SER A 120 6.08 2.32 2.91
C SER A 120 7.31 2.62 2.07
N SER A 121 7.18 2.72 0.74
CA SER A 121 8.28 2.99 -0.19
C SER A 121 7.79 3.84 -1.35
N GLU A 122 8.51 4.92 -1.67
CA GLU A 122 8.20 5.77 -2.81
C GLU A 122 8.30 5.01 -4.14
N GLU A 123 9.20 4.03 -4.25
CA GLU A 123 9.30 3.19 -5.45
C GLU A 123 8.04 2.33 -5.62
N LEU A 124 7.59 1.66 -4.56
CA LEU A 124 6.37 0.85 -4.61
C LEU A 124 5.16 1.73 -4.91
N LYS A 125 5.03 2.85 -4.20
CA LYS A 125 3.98 3.85 -4.43
C LYS A 125 3.92 4.26 -5.88
N LYS A 126 5.07 4.65 -6.46
CA LYS A 126 5.17 5.05 -7.87
C LYS A 126 4.74 3.92 -8.80
N LYS A 127 5.21 2.68 -8.59
CA LYS A 127 4.81 1.52 -9.41
C LYS A 127 3.30 1.32 -9.44
N LEU A 128 2.61 1.53 -8.32
CA LEU A 128 1.16 1.42 -8.27
C LEU A 128 0.46 2.61 -8.94
N LEU A 129 0.94 3.83 -8.73
CA LEU A 129 0.37 5.03 -9.34
C LEU A 129 0.54 5.06 -10.87
N ASP A 130 1.68 4.57 -11.37
CA ASP A 130 2.02 4.46 -12.80
C ASP A 130 1.05 3.54 -13.56
N THR A 131 0.23 2.74 -12.87
CA THR A 131 -0.81 1.95 -13.53
C THR A 131 -1.97 2.79 -14.08
N GLY A 132 -1.97 4.11 -13.87
CA GLY A 132 -3.03 4.99 -14.37
C GLY A 132 -4.39 4.50 -13.91
N ASP A 133 -5.37 4.48 -14.80
CA ASP A 133 -6.73 4.03 -14.48
C ASP A 133 -7.01 2.58 -14.90
N MET A 134 -5.95 1.82 -15.23
CA MET A 134 -6.09 0.41 -15.62
C MET A 134 -6.77 -0.40 -14.50
N VAL A 135 -7.57 -1.37 -14.93
CA VAL A 135 -8.13 -2.37 -14.03
C VAL A 135 -7.05 -3.39 -13.70
N ILE A 136 -6.69 -3.52 -12.43
CA ILE A 136 -5.63 -4.43 -11.98
C ILE A 136 -6.24 -5.81 -11.69
N ALA A 137 -5.63 -6.87 -12.24
CA ALA A 137 -6.14 -8.24 -12.11
C ALA A 137 -5.03 -9.26 -11.78
N GLU A 138 -5.16 -9.97 -10.65
CA GLU A 138 -4.29 -11.12 -10.37
C GLU A 138 -4.74 -12.32 -11.23
N ALA A 139 -4.01 -12.57 -12.31
CA ALA A 139 -4.37 -13.52 -13.35
C ALA A 139 -3.75 -14.91 -13.11
N THR A 140 -4.41 -15.68 -12.24
CA THR A 140 -4.10 -17.09 -12.01
C THR A 140 -5.33 -18.00 -12.04
N THR A 141 -5.15 -19.23 -12.52
CA THR A 141 -6.17 -20.29 -12.42
C THR A 141 -6.20 -20.96 -11.04
N LYS A 142 -5.18 -20.72 -10.20
CA LYS A 142 -4.98 -21.40 -8.91
C LYS A 142 -5.79 -20.78 -7.77
N ASP A 143 -6.24 -19.54 -7.91
CA ASP A 143 -6.94 -18.80 -6.87
C ASP A 143 -8.07 -17.95 -7.48
N LYS A 144 -9.32 -18.32 -7.17
CA LYS A 144 -10.53 -17.62 -7.63
C LYS A 144 -11.07 -16.63 -6.59
N ILE A 145 -10.44 -16.53 -5.43
CA ILE A 145 -10.84 -15.58 -4.39
C ILE A 145 -9.98 -14.32 -4.53
N TRP A 146 -8.66 -14.46 -4.49
CA TRP A 146 -7.74 -13.34 -4.61
C TRP A 146 -7.56 -12.89 -6.05
N GLY A 147 -7.58 -13.84 -7.00
CA GLY A 147 -7.45 -13.59 -8.43
C GLY A 147 -8.72 -13.78 -9.25
N ILE A 148 -8.56 -13.68 -10.57
CA ILE A 148 -9.65 -13.72 -11.56
C ILE A 148 -9.95 -15.12 -12.11
N GLY A 149 -9.21 -16.15 -11.71
CA GLY A 149 -9.44 -17.52 -12.17
C GLY A 149 -9.01 -17.83 -13.61
N LEU A 150 -8.21 -16.96 -14.23
CA LEU A 150 -7.71 -17.07 -15.60
C LEU A 150 -6.19 -16.95 -15.61
N ASN A 151 -5.50 -17.56 -16.57
CA ASN A 151 -4.05 -17.39 -16.69
C ASN A 151 -3.72 -16.00 -17.29
N VAL A 152 -2.60 -15.39 -16.93
CA VAL A 152 -2.20 -14.04 -17.36
C VAL A 152 -2.14 -13.85 -18.88
N GLY A 153 -1.84 -14.91 -19.64
CA GLY A 153 -1.84 -14.88 -21.12
C GLY A 153 -3.20 -15.15 -21.77
N ASP A 154 -4.26 -15.37 -20.99
CA ASP A 154 -5.59 -15.66 -21.53
C ASP A 154 -6.24 -14.37 -22.05
N PRO A 155 -6.74 -14.30 -23.31
CA PRO A 155 -7.38 -13.10 -23.84
C PRO A 155 -8.58 -12.61 -23.01
N ARG A 156 -9.22 -13.51 -22.26
CA ARG A 156 -10.34 -13.18 -21.36
C ARG A 156 -9.94 -12.31 -20.18
N VAL A 157 -8.64 -12.18 -19.89
CA VAL A 157 -8.14 -11.25 -18.86
C VAL A 157 -8.64 -9.83 -19.16
N GLN A 158 -8.69 -9.44 -20.43
CA GLN A 158 -9.13 -8.11 -20.88
C GLN A 158 -10.65 -7.89 -20.81
N ASP A 159 -11.42 -8.88 -20.35
CA ASP A 159 -12.88 -8.79 -20.25
C ASP A 159 -13.33 -9.19 -18.84
N PRO A 160 -13.51 -8.22 -17.92
CA PRO A 160 -13.97 -8.47 -16.56
C PRO A 160 -15.26 -9.29 -16.45
N ALA A 161 -16.15 -9.22 -17.45
CA ALA A 161 -17.38 -10.01 -17.48
C ALA A 161 -17.13 -11.52 -17.68
N ARG A 162 -15.92 -11.90 -18.13
CA ARG A 162 -15.52 -13.30 -18.37
C ARG A 162 -14.62 -13.87 -17.28
N TRP A 163 -14.33 -13.09 -16.25
CA TRP A 163 -13.56 -13.56 -15.10
C TRP A 163 -14.34 -14.61 -14.30
N GLN A 164 -13.60 -15.54 -13.71
CA GLN A 164 -14.15 -16.68 -12.95
C GLN A 164 -13.81 -16.59 -11.46
N GLY A 165 -13.29 -15.45 -11.02
CA GLY A 165 -12.83 -15.21 -9.66
C GLY A 165 -13.17 -13.79 -9.21
N LYS A 166 -13.01 -13.55 -7.91
CA LYS A 166 -13.46 -12.32 -7.25
C LYS A 166 -12.49 -11.15 -7.38
N ASN A 167 -11.22 -11.40 -7.74
CA ASN A 167 -10.18 -10.37 -7.88
C ASN A 167 -9.99 -9.48 -6.64
N ILE A 168 -10.06 -10.04 -5.42
CA ILE A 168 -9.92 -9.25 -4.18
C ILE A 168 -8.61 -8.47 -4.15
N LEU A 169 -7.51 -9.06 -4.61
CA LEU A 169 -6.21 -8.39 -4.63
C LEU A 169 -6.21 -7.20 -5.60
N GLY A 170 -6.71 -7.39 -6.82
CA GLY A 170 -6.80 -6.32 -7.81
C GLY A 170 -7.64 -5.13 -7.33
N GLN A 171 -8.79 -5.41 -6.72
CA GLN A 171 -9.65 -4.38 -6.11
C GLN A 171 -8.93 -3.62 -4.99
N ALA A 172 -8.22 -4.33 -4.10
CA ALA A 172 -7.47 -3.72 -3.02
C ALA A 172 -6.32 -2.82 -3.52
N LEU A 173 -5.63 -3.22 -4.59
CA LEU A 173 -4.59 -2.42 -5.23
C LEU A 173 -5.16 -1.14 -5.85
N MET A 174 -6.29 -1.22 -6.55
CA MET A 174 -6.96 -0.05 -7.15
C MET A 174 -7.47 0.92 -6.06
N ARG A 175 -8.11 0.42 -5.01
CA ARG A 175 -8.53 1.26 -3.87
C ARG A 175 -7.33 1.90 -3.16
N THR A 176 -6.22 1.18 -3.05
CA THR A 176 -4.96 1.72 -2.51
C THR A 176 -4.41 2.84 -3.39
N ARG A 177 -4.42 2.65 -4.71
CA ARG A 177 -3.99 3.64 -5.71
C ARG A 177 -4.79 4.95 -5.56
N GLU A 178 -6.12 4.84 -5.49
CA GLU A 178 -7.01 5.99 -5.27
C GLU A 178 -6.72 6.71 -3.94
N HIS A 179 -6.55 5.95 -2.86
CA HIS A 179 -6.21 6.52 -1.55
C HIS A 179 -4.89 7.29 -1.59
N LEU A 180 -3.86 6.75 -2.25
CA LEU A 180 -2.54 7.38 -2.34
C LEU A 180 -2.54 8.62 -3.22
N ARG A 181 -3.36 8.67 -4.29
CA ARG A 181 -3.57 9.88 -5.10
C ARG A 181 -4.17 11.00 -4.29
N SER A 182 -5.28 10.72 -3.59
CA SER A 182 -5.98 11.76 -2.81
C SER A 182 -5.09 12.41 -1.74
N LYS A 183 -4.20 11.63 -1.10
CA LYS A 183 -3.21 12.18 -0.17
C LYS A 183 -2.13 13.03 -0.84
N ALA A 184 -1.68 12.66 -2.03
CA ALA A 184 -0.71 13.46 -2.79
C ALA A 184 -1.29 14.83 -3.17
N GLU A 185 -2.54 14.86 -3.65
CA GLU A 185 -3.27 16.10 -3.98
C GLU A 185 -3.47 16.98 -2.74
N ALA A 186 -3.90 16.40 -1.62
CA ALA A 186 -4.01 17.12 -0.36
C ALA A 186 -2.67 17.71 0.10
N SER A 187 -1.56 16.97 -0.03
CA SER A 187 -0.23 17.47 0.34
C SER A 187 0.32 18.54 -0.62
N GLY A 188 -0.07 18.51 -1.90
CA GLY A 188 0.32 19.51 -2.90
C GLY A 188 -0.49 20.80 -2.83
N ALA A 189 -1.76 20.73 -2.41
CA ALA A 189 -2.63 21.89 -2.25
C ALA A 189 -2.16 22.86 -1.16
N PHE A 190 -1.39 22.39 -0.17
CA PHE A 190 -0.80 23.25 0.87
C PHE A 190 0.56 23.85 0.50
N ALA A 191 1.12 23.53 -0.68
CA ALA A 191 2.46 23.97 -1.09
C ALA A 191 2.47 25.18 -2.04
N HIS A 192 1.32 25.78 -2.36
CA HIS A 192 1.21 26.85 -3.37
C HIS A 192 0.54 28.15 -2.88
N ASP A 193 0.72 28.53 -1.60
CA ASP A 193 0.45 29.90 -1.13
C ASP A 193 1.74 30.50 -0.53
N GLY A 194 2.55 31.12 -1.39
CA GLY A 194 3.80 31.71 -0.95
C GLY A 194 4.71 32.26 -2.05
N ASP A 195 4.19 33.02 -3.01
CA ASP A 195 5.00 34.07 -3.66
C ASP A 195 4.12 35.18 -4.27
N GLY A 196 4.47 36.43 -3.97
CA GLY A 196 3.79 37.59 -4.53
C GLY A 196 4.10 38.95 -3.88
N ARG A 197 5.31 39.47 -4.15
CA ARG A 197 5.70 40.91 -4.26
C ARG A 197 6.51 41.60 -3.14
N THR A 198 7.81 41.72 -3.41
CA THR A 198 8.60 42.98 -3.33
C THR A 198 8.06 43.98 -4.39
N SER A 199 8.13 45.31 -4.33
CA SER A 199 8.97 46.33 -3.67
C SER A 199 8.32 47.71 -3.87
N GLN A 200 8.55 48.69 -2.98
CA GLN A 200 8.84 50.10 -3.32
C GLN A 200 9.26 50.87 -2.05
N GLY A 201 10.39 51.58 -2.15
CA GLY A 201 11.04 52.28 -1.04
C GLY A 201 10.61 53.74 -0.87
N VAL A 202 10.96 54.32 0.29
CA VAL A 202 11.06 55.76 0.53
C VAL A 202 12.18 56.01 1.57
N GLU A 203 12.96 57.07 1.34
CA GLU A 203 14.17 57.57 2.00
C GLU A 203 14.13 57.85 3.53
N GLU A 204 15.32 57.80 4.14
CA GLU A 204 15.70 58.18 5.52
C GLU A 204 15.71 59.70 5.81
N PRO A 205 15.79 60.09 7.10
CA PRO A 205 16.84 61.04 7.51
C PRO A 205 17.64 60.63 8.78
N PRO A 206 18.83 61.24 9.03
CA PRO A 206 19.97 60.57 9.66
C PRO A 206 20.17 60.90 11.15
N GLN A 207 20.74 59.97 11.92
CA GLN A 207 21.32 60.26 13.24
C GLN A 207 22.69 59.59 13.49
N LYS A 208 23.69 60.48 13.51
CA LYS A 208 24.95 60.56 14.27
C LYS A 208 25.63 59.28 14.81
N ARG A 209 26.89 59.14 14.37
CA ARG A 209 27.96 58.25 14.84
C ARG A 209 28.26 58.36 16.35
N ALA A 210 28.54 57.22 16.96
CA ALA A 210 29.52 57.10 18.04
C ALA A 210 30.44 55.88 17.77
N LYS A 211 31.75 56.11 17.90
CA LYS A 211 32.84 55.13 17.75
C LYS A 211 33.03 54.35 19.06
N GLY A 212 33.36 53.05 18.99
CA GLY A 212 33.88 52.27 20.11
C GLY A 212 34.17 50.81 19.71
N PRO A 213 35.17 50.12 20.27
CA PRO A 213 36.15 49.37 19.50
C PRO A 213 35.89 47.84 19.38
N GLN A 214 36.44 47.25 18.33
CA GLN A 214 36.83 45.82 18.23
C GLN A 214 38.34 45.66 18.57
N PRO A 215 38.93 44.45 18.65
CA PRO A 215 38.39 43.07 18.85
C PRO A 215 39.19 42.32 19.97
N GLN A 216 38.94 41.02 20.21
CA GLN A 216 39.96 39.96 20.49
C GLN A 216 39.32 38.55 20.50
N PRO A 217 40.10 37.45 20.30
CA PRO A 217 39.70 36.34 19.40
C PRO A 217 39.58 34.97 20.15
N PRO A 218 39.65 33.78 19.48
CA PRO A 218 38.77 32.64 19.78
C PRO A 218 39.31 31.66 20.83
N THR A 219 38.44 30.81 21.38
CA THR A 219 38.87 29.55 22.03
C THR A 219 38.11 28.39 21.41
N ALA A 220 38.91 27.41 20.99
CA ALA A 220 38.50 26.12 20.45
C ALA A 220 38.43 25.09 21.57
N GLU A 221 37.42 24.22 21.52
CA GLU A 221 37.52 22.80 21.88
C GLU A 221 36.42 22.03 21.12
#